data_AF-A8RY93-F1
#
_entry.id   AF-A8RY93-F1
#
_cell.length_a   1.000
_cell.length_b   1.000
_cell.length_c   1.000
_cell.angle_alpha   90.00
_cell.angle_beta   90.00
_cell.angle_gamma   90.00
#
_symmetry.space_group_name_H-M   'P 1'
#
loop_
_entity.id
_entity.type
_entity.pdbx_description
1 polymer ?
#
loop_
_entity_poly.entity_id
_entity_poly.type
_entity_poly.pdbx_seq_one_letter_code
_entity_poly.pdbx_strand_id
1 'polypeptide(L)'
;MSSSAQLICSLTRTDIYLNIKLMCRSSAVPLAATCILYVVLASGSSAPADRELLDLFRTNFSLHWAAMLPAVLILVLSLLRVDVKYAMAVSIAAGAAVALFVQGASPLVLLRCFLYGYEAQDGTRLAQLLNGGGIRSMVKVGIIVLISASYSGIFSHTCLLSGVKHALLRSARRLTPFGTVLVTSVLSCAVSCNQSLATILTCQMCDGLYPKKEKLALALEDTAILIAALIPWGIAGTVPVAAIGAPMGCMFYAFYLYLVPLWNLITALYHDRIRAGRTAFTSFM
;
A
#
# COMPACT_ATOMS: atom_id res chain seq x y z
N MET A 1 -6.01 -3.93 -14.75
CA MET A 1 -6.38 -5.06 -13.86
C MET A 1 -5.61 -4.89 -12.56
N SER A 2 -6.12 -4.38 -11.44
CA SER A 2 -7.39 -3.79 -11.03
C SER A 2 -6.94 -2.92 -9.85
N SER A 3 -7.26 -1.63 -9.82
CA SER A 3 -7.09 -0.88 -8.57
C SER A 3 -7.83 -1.64 -7.46
N SER A 4 -7.29 -1.66 -6.23
CA SER A 4 -8.01 -2.23 -5.08
C SER A 4 -9.45 -1.69 -5.00
N ALA A 5 -9.62 -0.43 -5.37
CA ALA A 5 -10.91 0.24 -5.51
C ALA A 5 -11.84 -0.42 -6.53
N GLN A 6 -11.34 -0.82 -7.70
CA GLN A 6 -12.16 -1.52 -8.68
C GLN A 6 -12.55 -2.93 -8.21
N LEU A 7 -11.66 -3.62 -7.50
CA LEU A 7 -11.98 -4.92 -6.91
C LEU A 7 -13.12 -4.77 -5.88
N ILE A 8 -13.01 -3.80 -4.97
CA ILE A 8 -14.04 -3.55 -3.96
C ILE A 8 -15.36 -3.11 -4.59
N CYS A 9 -15.33 -2.29 -5.64
CA CYS A 9 -16.54 -1.91 -6.38
C CYS A 9 -17.23 -3.13 -7.00
N SER A 10 -16.46 -4.06 -7.58
CA SER A 10 -17.00 -5.31 -8.14
C SER A 10 -17.61 -6.21 -7.06
N LEU A 11 -16.92 -6.37 -5.92
CA LEU A 11 -17.37 -7.20 -4.80
C LEU A 11 -18.63 -6.63 -4.12
N THR A 12 -18.67 -5.31 -3.91
CA THR A 12 -19.78 -4.65 -3.20
C THR A 12 -20.89 -4.17 -4.13
N ARG A 13 -20.69 -4.24 -5.46
CA ARG A 13 -21.59 -3.70 -6.50
C ARG A 13 -21.91 -2.21 -6.27
N THR A 14 -20.87 -1.41 -6.09
CA THR A 14 -20.96 0.03 -5.84
C THR A 14 -20.26 0.85 -6.94
N ASP A 15 -20.54 2.16 -6.98
CA ASP A 15 -19.93 3.09 -7.92
C ASP A 15 -18.54 3.54 -7.44
N ILE A 16 -17.54 3.46 -8.32
CA ILE A 16 -16.16 3.83 -8.01
C ILE A 16 -15.99 5.31 -7.68
N TYR A 17 -16.69 6.21 -8.36
CA TYR A 17 -16.57 7.65 -8.14
C TYR A 17 -17.16 8.05 -6.79
N LEU A 18 -18.27 7.42 -6.40
CA LEU A 18 -18.87 7.60 -5.09
C LEU A 18 -17.92 7.09 -3.99
N ASN A 19 -17.34 5.91 -4.18
CA ASN A 19 -16.39 5.34 -3.22
C ASN A 19 -15.14 6.21 -3.07
N ILE A 20 -14.56 6.71 -4.17
CA ILE A 20 -13.42 7.64 -4.12
C ILE A 20 -13.76 8.89 -3.31
N LYS A 21 -14.95 9.48 -3.52
CA LYS A 21 -15.39 10.66 -2.76
C LYS A 21 -15.52 10.35 -1.26
N LEU A 22 -16.03 9.16 -0.92
CA LEU A 22 -16.14 8.71 0.46
C LEU A 22 -14.76 8.45 1.09
N MET A 23 -13.85 7.80 0.37
CA MET A 23 -12.47 7.54 0.79
C MET A 23 -11.72 8.85 1.05
N CYS A 24 -11.80 9.82 0.15
CA CYS A 24 -11.18 11.14 0.36
C CYS A 24 -11.72 11.82 1.61
N ARG A 25 -13.02 11.66 1.91
CA ARG A 25 -13.64 12.25 3.10
C ARG A 25 -13.23 11.53 4.39
N SER A 26 -13.17 10.19 4.40
CA SER A 26 -12.77 9.43 5.59
C SER A 26 -11.29 9.58 5.90
N SER A 27 -10.44 9.68 4.88
CA SER A 27 -8.99 9.77 5.04
C SER A 27 -8.45 11.18 5.24
N ALA A 28 -9.23 12.24 4.97
CA ALA A 28 -8.77 13.63 5.09
C ALA A 28 -8.21 13.98 6.47
N VAL A 29 -8.89 13.58 7.55
CA VAL A 29 -8.45 13.85 8.93
C VAL A 29 -7.20 13.03 9.30
N PRO A 30 -7.17 11.70 9.10
CA PRO A 30 -5.95 10.90 9.26
C PRO A 30 -4.76 11.40 8.44
N LEU A 31 -5.01 11.87 7.22
CA LEU A 31 -3.98 12.41 6.33
C LEU A 31 -3.37 13.68 6.91
N ALA A 32 -4.21 14.64 7.34
CA ALA A 32 -3.74 15.86 7.99
C ALA A 32 -2.93 15.56 9.26
N ALA A 33 -3.42 14.64 10.10
CA ALA A 33 -2.71 14.20 11.31
C ALA A 33 -1.35 13.56 10.97
N THR A 34 -1.30 12.73 9.93
CA THR A 34 -0.04 12.12 9.45
C THR A 34 0.95 13.18 8.97
N CYS A 35 0.49 14.17 8.19
CA CYS A 35 1.33 15.27 7.74
C CYS A 35 1.90 16.07 8.92
N ILE A 36 1.09 16.38 9.93
CA ILE A 36 1.54 17.08 11.14
C ILE A 36 2.60 16.26 11.87
N LEU A 37 2.38 14.95 12.08
CA LEU A 37 3.36 14.07 12.71
C LEU A 37 4.70 14.08 11.97
N TYR A 38 4.67 13.97 10.63
CA TYR A 38 5.89 14.03 9.83
C TYR A 38 6.60 15.38 9.92
N VAL A 39 5.87 16.49 9.92
CA VAL A 39 6.46 17.83 10.10
C VAL A 39 7.11 17.96 11.48
N VAL A 40 6.45 17.48 12.54
CA VAL A 40 6.99 17.51 13.91
C VAL A 40 8.23 16.65 14.04
N LEU A 41 8.21 15.41 13.53
CA LEU A 41 9.37 14.51 13.50
C LEU A 41 10.54 15.08 12.69
N ALA A 42 10.23 15.71 11.54
CA ALA A 42 11.24 16.36 10.70
C ALA A 42 11.82 17.62 11.36
N SER A 43 11.03 18.36 12.13
CA SER A 43 11.48 19.60 12.79
C SER A 43 12.54 19.38 13.88
N GLY A 44 12.62 18.18 14.45
CA GLY A 44 13.71 17.77 15.35
C GLY A 44 14.96 17.26 14.63
N SER A 45 14.88 17.09 13.30
CA SER A 45 15.90 16.47 12.46
C SER A 45 16.35 17.46 11.39
N SER A 46 17.16 18.45 11.77
CA SER A 46 17.86 19.28 10.80
C SER A 46 18.91 18.43 10.09
N ALA A 47 18.50 17.62 9.11
CA ALA A 47 19.45 17.01 8.19
C ALA A 47 20.15 18.17 7.47
N PRO A 48 21.46 18.38 7.67
CA PRO A 48 22.17 19.37 6.87
C PRO A 48 21.95 19.00 5.40
N ALA A 49 21.74 19.98 4.53
CA ALA A 49 21.74 19.71 3.10
C ALA A 49 23.07 19.01 2.79
N ASP A 50 23.02 17.71 2.48
CA ASP A 50 24.21 16.88 2.25
C ASP A 50 24.86 17.35 0.95
N ARG A 51 25.64 18.44 1.01
CA ARG A 51 26.35 19.03 -0.14
C ARG A 51 27.27 18.01 -0.79
N GLU A 52 27.84 17.13 0.02
CA GLU A 52 28.63 15.97 -0.41
C GLU A 52 27.83 15.02 -1.33
N LEU A 53 26.54 14.85 -1.08
CA LEU A 53 25.66 14.01 -1.90
C LEU A 53 25.37 14.67 -3.25
N LEU A 54 25.14 15.99 -3.27
CA LEU A 54 24.95 16.76 -4.49
C LEU A 54 26.21 16.76 -5.37
N ASP A 55 27.39 16.88 -4.75
CA ASP A 55 28.67 16.82 -5.47
C ASP A 55 28.97 15.40 -5.99
N LEU A 56 28.61 14.35 -5.25
CA LEU A 56 28.67 12.96 -5.72
C LEU A 56 27.76 12.73 -6.93
N PHE A 57 26.54 13.27 -6.93
CA PHE A 57 25.63 13.18 -8.08
C PHE A 57 26.14 13.96 -9.29
N ARG A 58 26.71 15.16 -9.11
CA ARG A 58 27.31 15.95 -10.20
C ARG A 58 28.54 15.30 -10.82
N THR A 59 29.32 14.57 -10.03
CA THR A 59 30.54 13.91 -10.49
C THR A 59 30.25 12.61 -11.23
N ASN A 60 29.19 11.88 -10.84
CA ASN A 60 28.87 10.57 -11.42
C ASN A 60 27.76 10.62 -12.50
N PHE A 61 26.94 11.68 -12.56
CA PHE A 61 25.82 11.78 -13.50
C PHE A 61 25.75 13.14 -14.19
N SER A 62 25.44 13.11 -15.49
CA SER A 62 25.00 14.30 -16.22
C SER A 62 23.56 14.64 -15.82
N LEU A 63 23.40 15.67 -14.98
CA LEU A 63 22.10 16.21 -14.55
C LEU A 63 21.42 17.02 -15.67
N HIS A 64 21.18 16.40 -16.81
CA HIS A 64 20.45 17.02 -17.91
C HIS A 64 18.94 16.95 -17.65
N TRP A 65 18.16 17.94 -18.13
CA TRP A 65 16.70 17.93 -18.04
C TRP A 65 16.06 16.65 -18.62
N ALA A 66 16.73 15.98 -19.55
CA ALA A 66 16.32 14.71 -20.13
C ALA A 66 16.24 13.57 -19.08
N ALA A 67 16.97 13.65 -17.96
CA ALA A 67 16.88 12.68 -16.87
C ALA A 67 15.52 12.69 -16.15
N MET A 68 14.75 13.78 -16.26
CA MET A 68 13.39 13.87 -15.70
C MET A 68 12.32 13.22 -16.61
N LEU A 69 12.67 12.95 -17.87
CA LEU A 69 11.74 12.54 -18.91
C LEU A 69 10.99 11.23 -18.58
N PRO A 70 11.62 10.18 -18.01
CA PRO A 70 10.92 8.97 -17.59
C PRO A 70 9.87 9.25 -16.49
N ALA A 71 10.22 10.04 -15.48
CA ALA A 71 9.31 10.38 -14.39
C ALA A 71 8.11 11.20 -14.87
N VAL A 72 8.36 12.19 -15.73
CA VAL A 72 7.29 13.02 -16.32
C VAL A 72 6.35 12.17 -17.18
N LEU A 73 6.88 11.24 -17.99
CA LEU A 73 6.05 10.36 -18.81
C LEU A 73 5.12 9.48 -17.97
N ILE A 74 5.60 8.90 -16.87
CA ILE A 74 4.72 8.13 -15.96
C ILE A 74 3.60 9.00 -15.42
N LEU A 75 3.91 10.21 -14.94
CA LEU A 75 2.92 11.11 -14.35
C LEU A 75 1.87 11.53 -15.37
N VAL A 76 2.30 11.94 -16.57
CA VAL A 76 1.39 12.37 -17.64
C VAL A 76 0.52 11.21 -18.11
N LEU A 77 1.10 10.02 -18.37
CA LEU A 77 0.34 8.85 -18.82
C LEU A 77 -0.65 8.35 -17.75
N SER A 78 -0.28 8.45 -16.47
CA SER A 78 -1.16 8.15 -15.34
C SER A 78 -2.35 9.13 -15.27
N LEU A 79 -2.10 10.44 -15.46
CA LEU A 79 -3.15 11.46 -15.53
C LEU A 79 -4.09 11.25 -16.73
N LEU A 80 -3.55 10.79 -17.85
CA LEU A 80 -4.31 10.42 -19.05
C LEU A 80 -5.05 9.07 -18.92
N ARG A 81 -4.99 8.42 -17.75
CA ARG A 81 -5.65 7.13 -17.47
C ARG A 81 -5.22 5.99 -18.40
N VAL A 82 -3.99 6.03 -18.91
CA VAL A 82 -3.42 4.93 -19.70
C VAL A 82 -3.16 3.74 -18.79
N ASP A 83 -3.35 2.52 -19.30
CA ASP A 83 -3.04 1.30 -18.53
C ASP A 83 -1.58 1.32 -18.03
N VAL A 84 -1.42 1.04 -16.73
CA VAL A 84 -0.14 1.11 -16.01
C VAL A 84 0.96 0.30 -16.71
N LYS A 85 0.61 -0.83 -17.34
CA LYS A 85 1.57 -1.67 -18.09
C LYS A 85 2.25 -0.90 -19.22
N TYR A 86 1.47 -0.14 -19.99
CA TYR A 86 2.01 0.66 -21.10
C TYR A 86 2.73 1.90 -20.57
N ALA A 87 2.19 2.56 -19.53
CA ALA A 87 2.84 3.71 -18.92
C ALA A 87 4.25 3.36 -18.38
N MET A 88 4.38 2.22 -17.70
CA MET A 88 5.67 1.70 -17.23
C MET A 88 6.59 1.33 -18.39
N ALA A 89 6.09 0.63 -19.43
CA ALA A 89 6.91 0.25 -20.59
C ALA A 89 7.50 1.47 -21.32
N VAL A 90 6.68 2.50 -21.55
CA VAL A 90 7.12 3.75 -22.19
C VAL A 90 8.14 4.47 -21.32
N SER A 91 7.94 4.53 -20.00
CA SER A 91 8.92 5.12 -19.10
C SER A 91 10.24 4.36 -19.04
N ILE A 92 10.21 3.03 -19.07
CA ILE A 92 11.42 2.20 -19.08
C ILE A 92 12.19 2.42 -20.39
N ALA A 93 11.49 2.47 -21.53
CA ALA A 93 12.09 2.76 -22.82
C ALA A 93 12.73 4.17 -22.85
N ALA A 94 12.03 5.18 -22.31
CA ALA A 94 12.58 6.52 -22.17
C ALA A 94 13.81 6.56 -21.25
N GLY A 95 13.79 5.83 -20.13
CA GLY A 95 14.93 5.72 -19.21
C GLY A 95 16.14 5.06 -19.88
N ALA A 96 15.91 4.00 -20.65
CA ALA A 96 16.94 3.34 -21.45
C ALA A 96 17.53 4.29 -22.51
N ALA A 97 16.69 5.05 -23.21
CA ALA A 97 17.15 6.04 -24.18
C ALA A 97 18.01 7.13 -23.53
N VAL A 98 17.59 7.65 -22.37
CA VAL A 98 18.38 8.64 -21.61
C VAL A 98 19.72 8.05 -21.16
N ALA A 99 19.74 6.82 -20.66
CA ALA A 99 20.98 6.16 -20.25
C ALA A 99 21.97 5.97 -21.41
N LEU A 100 21.48 5.62 -22.60
CA LEU A 100 22.32 5.42 -23.80
C LEU A 100 22.79 6.76 -24.39
N PHE A 101 21.89 7.71 -24.60
CA PHE A 101 22.16 8.93 -25.37
C PHE A 101 22.67 10.10 -24.52
N VAL A 102 22.26 10.21 -23.26
CA VAL A 102 22.59 11.36 -22.39
C VAL A 102 23.70 11.03 -21.38
N GLN A 103 23.72 9.79 -20.88
CA GLN A 103 24.78 9.32 -19.96
C GLN A 103 25.92 8.60 -20.68
N GLY A 104 25.74 8.22 -21.96
CA GLY A 104 26.76 7.50 -22.74
C GLY A 104 27.03 6.09 -22.23
N ALA A 105 26.08 5.48 -21.49
CA ALA A 105 26.26 4.14 -20.96
C ALA A 105 26.30 3.11 -22.11
N SER A 106 27.17 2.10 -21.98
CA SER A 106 27.20 1.03 -22.98
C SER A 106 25.93 0.16 -22.90
N PRO A 107 25.42 -0.37 -24.03
CA PRO A 107 24.25 -1.25 -24.03
C PRO A 107 24.41 -2.49 -23.14
N LEU A 108 25.65 -2.95 -22.99
CA LEU A 108 26.01 -4.11 -22.16
C LEU A 108 25.91 -3.79 -20.67
N VAL A 109 26.30 -2.57 -20.26
CA VAL A 109 26.10 -2.07 -18.88
C VAL A 109 24.62 -1.86 -18.60
N LEU A 110 23.84 -1.35 -19.57
CA LEU A 110 22.40 -1.20 -19.42
C LEU A 110 21.70 -2.55 -19.20
N LEU A 111 22.05 -3.57 -19.98
CA LEU A 111 21.51 -4.93 -19.83
C LEU A 111 21.87 -5.54 -18.46
N ARG A 112 23.13 -5.34 -18.01
CA ARG A 112 23.54 -5.75 -16.66
C ARG A 112 22.77 -5.01 -15.58
N CYS A 113 22.52 -3.70 -15.74
CA CYS A 113 21.71 -2.91 -14.82
C CYS A 113 20.26 -3.40 -14.75
N PHE A 114 19.67 -3.83 -15.86
CA PHE A 114 18.33 -4.45 -15.85
C PHE A 114 18.29 -5.74 -15.02
N LEU A 115 19.29 -6.61 -15.19
CA LEU A 115 19.32 -7.93 -14.56
C LEU A 115 19.74 -7.87 -13.09
N TYR A 116 20.85 -7.18 -12.80
CA TYR A 116 21.51 -7.17 -11.50
C TYR A 116 21.26 -5.90 -10.69
N GLY A 117 20.75 -4.83 -11.33
CA GLY A 117 20.64 -3.51 -10.73
C GLY A 117 21.84 -2.62 -11.02
N TYR A 118 21.69 -1.32 -10.77
CA TYR A 118 22.80 -0.37 -10.84
C TYR A 118 23.75 -0.61 -9.66
N GLU A 119 25.04 -0.62 -9.91
CA GLU A 119 26.09 -0.70 -8.89
C GLU A 119 27.00 0.54 -9.04
N ALA A 120 26.94 1.45 -8.07
CA ALA A 120 27.90 2.54 -7.91
C ALA A 120 29.19 2.03 -7.23
N GLN A 121 30.29 2.79 -7.32
CA GLN A 121 31.56 2.45 -6.65
C GLN A 121 31.36 2.21 -5.14
N ASP A 122 31.93 1.10 -4.67
CA ASP A 122 31.83 0.61 -3.30
C ASP A 122 32.27 1.66 -2.26
N GLY A 123 31.51 1.73 -1.15
CA GLY A 123 31.84 2.58 0.00
C GLY A 123 31.32 4.02 -0.05
N THR A 124 30.68 4.44 -1.15
CA THR A 124 30.08 5.77 -1.25
C THR A 124 28.63 5.80 -0.73
N ARG A 125 28.21 6.92 -0.11
CA ARG A 125 26.80 7.15 0.28
C ARG A 125 25.84 7.15 -0.93
N LEU A 126 26.39 7.34 -2.13
CA LEU A 126 25.72 7.20 -3.42
C LEU A 126 25.27 5.75 -3.69
N ALA A 127 26.10 4.75 -3.35
CA ALA A 127 25.73 3.34 -3.48
C ALA A 127 24.51 2.98 -2.61
N GLN A 128 24.35 3.58 -1.43
CA GLN A 128 23.17 3.32 -0.59
C GLN A 128 21.86 3.89 -1.18
N LEU A 129 21.94 4.87 -2.08
CA LEU A 129 20.78 5.55 -2.64
C LEU A 129 20.43 5.11 -4.06
N LEU A 130 21.45 4.74 -4.83
CA LEU A 130 21.28 4.36 -6.24
C LEU A 130 21.49 2.88 -6.50
N ASN A 131 22.12 2.11 -5.59
CA ASN A 131 22.26 0.69 -5.83
C ASN A 131 20.88 0.03 -5.82
N GLY A 132 20.57 -0.59 -6.95
CA GLY A 132 19.36 -1.38 -7.13
C GLY A 132 19.71 -2.86 -7.19
N GLY A 133 18.69 -3.71 -7.19
CA GLY A 133 18.88 -5.15 -7.43
C GLY A 133 18.24 -5.67 -8.71
N GLY A 134 17.74 -4.78 -9.58
CA GLY A 134 17.14 -5.14 -10.87
C GLY A 134 16.05 -6.21 -10.76
N ILE A 135 15.97 -7.08 -11.77
CA ILE A 135 15.07 -8.24 -11.77
C ILE A 135 15.44 -9.24 -10.68
N ARG A 136 16.73 -9.39 -10.33
CA ARG A 136 17.20 -10.32 -9.29
C ARG A 136 16.55 -10.04 -7.92
N SER A 137 16.37 -8.78 -7.55
CA SER A 137 15.69 -8.39 -6.31
C SER A 137 14.22 -8.84 -6.31
N MET A 138 13.57 -8.75 -7.48
CA MET A 138 12.18 -9.18 -7.64
C MET A 138 12.01 -10.71 -7.60
N VAL A 139 13.05 -11.51 -7.85
CA VAL A 139 12.97 -12.98 -7.72
C VAL A 139 12.69 -13.40 -6.28
N LYS A 140 13.36 -12.78 -5.29
CA LYS A 140 13.11 -13.08 -3.86
C LYS A 140 11.66 -12.78 -3.49
N VAL A 141 11.19 -11.60 -3.89
CA VAL A 141 9.78 -11.20 -3.72
C VAL A 141 8.85 -12.21 -4.41
N GLY A 142 9.17 -12.60 -5.65
CA GLY A 142 8.39 -13.58 -6.41
C GLY A 142 8.28 -14.94 -5.72
N ILE A 143 9.36 -15.42 -5.10
CA ILE A 143 9.35 -16.67 -4.31
C ILE A 143 8.44 -16.51 -3.09
N ILE A 144 8.54 -15.39 -2.36
CA ILE A 144 7.66 -15.10 -1.22
C ILE A 144 6.19 -15.09 -1.67
N VAL A 145 5.89 -14.44 -2.80
CA VAL A 145 4.55 -14.42 -3.41
C VAL A 145 4.07 -15.82 -3.73
N LEU A 146 4.92 -16.65 -4.37
CA LEU A 146 4.57 -18.00 -4.80
C LEU A 146 4.27 -18.94 -3.64
N ILE A 147 5.15 -18.97 -2.63
CA ILE A 147 4.97 -19.78 -1.41
C ILE A 147 3.67 -19.36 -0.73
N SER A 148 3.46 -18.05 -0.59
CA SER A 148 2.32 -17.56 0.16
C SER A 148 0.99 -17.69 -0.60
N ALA A 149 1.00 -17.58 -1.93
CA ALA A 149 -0.16 -17.88 -2.77
C ALA A 149 -0.52 -19.37 -2.71
N SER A 150 0.48 -20.26 -2.71
CA SER A 150 0.28 -21.71 -2.55
C SER A 150 -0.35 -22.04 -1.20
N TYR A 151 0.17 -21.42 -0.12
CA TYR A 151 -0.38 -21.58 1.23
C TYR A 151 -1.81 -21.02 1.35
N SER A 152 -2.06 -19.83 0.79
CA SER A 152 -3.41 -19.24 0.74
C SER A 152 -4.39 -20.11 -0.06
N GLY A 153 -3.93 -20.78 -1.13
CA GLY A 153 -4.73 -21.72 -1.92
C GLY A 153 -5.10 -22.96 -1.11
N ILE A 154 -4.14 -23.58 -0.44
CA ILE A 154 -4.37 -24.74 0.45
C ILE A 154 -5.36 -24.36 1.55
N PHE A 155 -5.21 -23.20 2.17
CA PHE A 155 -6.13 -22.72 3.20
C PHE A 155 -7.53 -22.36 2.69
N SER A 156 -7.65 -21.92 1.45
CA SER A 156 -8.96 -21.63 0.85
C SER A 156 -9.74 -22.91 0.52
N HIS A 157 -9.04 -23.99 0.17
CA HIS A 157 -9.63 -25.29 -0.16
C HIS A 157 -9.75 -26.26 1.03
N THR A 158 -9.08 -25.99 2.15
CA THR A 158 -9.22 -26.77 3.39
C THR A 158 -10.22 -26.10 4.33
N CYS A 159 -11.06 -26.89 5.03
CA CYS A 159 -11.98 -26.40 6.07
C CYS A 159 -11.26 -25.83 7.32
N LEU A 160 -9.94 -25.63 7.29
CA LEU A 160 -9.20 -24.99 8.37
C LEU A 160 -9.60 -23.51 8.52
N LEU A 161 -9.90 -22.83 7.41
CA LEU A 161 -10.26 -21.42 7.44
C LEU A 161 -11.70 -21.18 7.91
N SER A 162 -12.61 -22.16 7.71
CA SER A 162 -13.99 -22.08 8.18
C SER A 162 -14.10 -22.19 9.71
N GLY A 163 -13.22 -22.97 10.36
CA GLY A 163 -13.13 -23.05 11.82
C GLY A 163 -12.70 -21.73 12.47
N VAL A 164 -11.66 -21.08 11.93
CA VAL A 164 -11.23 -19.73 12.36
C VAL A 164 -12.32 -18.69 12.10
N LYS A 165 -13.01 -18.78 10.96
CA LYS A 165 -14.16 -17.93 10.60
C LYS A 165 -15.31 -18.03 11.61
N HIS A 166 -15.63 -19.22 12.12
CA HIS A 166 -16.69 -19.39 13.13
C HIS A 166 -16.29 -18.86 14.51
N ALA A 167 -15.05 -19.07 14.94
CA ALA A 167 -14.54 -18.48 16.18
C ALA A 167 -14.56 -16.94 16.10
N LEU A 168 -14.21 -16.39 14.94
CA LEU A 168 -14.25 -14.95 14.66
C LEU A 168 -15.64 -14.35 14.66
N LEU A 169 -16.59 -14.97 13.97
CA LEU A 169 -17.99 -14.54 13.95
C LEU A 169 -18.62 -14.57 15.35
N ARG A 170 -18.10 -15.40 16.26
CA ARG A 170 -18.54 -15.43 17.67
C ARG A 170 -17.99 -14.24 18.46
N SER A 171 -16.75 -13.84 18.21
CA SER A 171 -16.12 -12.65 18.82
C SER A 171 -16.65 -11.33 18.23
N ALA A 172 -16.97 -11.31 16.94
CA ALA A 172 -17.54 -10.17 16.23
C ALA A 172 -18.87 -9.67 16.81
N ARG A 173 -19.68 -10.55 17.43
CA ARG A 173 -20.97 -10.17 18.05
C ARG A 173 -20.84 -9.17 19.21
N ARG A 174 -19.64 -8.92 19.73
CA ARG A 174 -19.39 -7.94 20.80
C ARG A 174 -18.79 -6.62 20.30
N LEU A 175 -18.52 -6.49 18.99
CA LEU A 175 -17.83 -5.35 18.40
C LEU A 175 -18.78 -4.53 17.52
N THR A 176 -18.44 -3.26 17.30
CA THR A 176 -19.15 -2.41 16.33
C THR A 176 -19.02 -2.99 14.91
N PRO A 177 -19.91 -2.64 13.96
CA PRO A 177 -19.80 -3.08 12.57
C PRO A 177 -18.41 -2.80 11.97
N PHE A 178 -17.82 -1.64 12.24
CA PHE A 178 -16.48 -1.32 11.77
C PHE A 178 -15.39 -2.15 12.46
N GLY A 179 -15.49 -2.32 13.78
CA GLY A 179 -14.55 -3.16 14.54
C GLY A 179 -14.55 -4.62 14.07
N THR A 180 -15.72 -5.13 13.65
CA THR A 180 -15.83 -6.48 13.07
C THR A 180 -15.12 -6.59 11.73
N VAL A 181 -15.30 -5.61 10.82
CA VAL A 181 -14.57 -5.59 9.54
C VAL A 181 -13.07 -5.47 9.78
N LEU A 182 -12.64 -4.62 10.72
CA LEU A 182 -11.23 -4.44 11.07
C LEU A 182 -10.59 -5.75 11.53
N VAL A 183 -11.17 -6.43 12.53
CA VAL A 183 -10.64 -7.70 13.05
C VAL A 183 -10.63 -8.78 11.97
N THR A 184 -11.69 -8.83 11.16
CA THR A 184 -11.78 -9.77 10.04
C THR A 184 -10.74 -9.48 8.97
N SER A 185 -10.44 -8.19 8.72
CA SER A 185 -9.40 -7.75 7.79
C SER A 185 -8.01 -8.15 8.28
N VAL A 186 -7.69 -7.93 9.56
CA VAL A 186 -6.40 -8.34 10.15
C VAL A 186 -6.17 -9.83 9.95
N LEU A 187 -7.19 -10.65 10.22
CA LEU A 187 -7.04 -12.10 10.15
C LEU A 187 -7.04 -12.59 8.71
N SER A 188 -7.88 -12.00 7.85
CA SER A 188 -7.88 -12.32 6.42
C SER A 188 -6.54 -11.95 5.79
N CYS A 189 -5.95 -10.81 6.14
CA CYS A 189 -4.62 -10.42 5.67
C CYS A 189 -3.52 -11.28 6.32
N ALA A 190 -3.68 -11.71 7.58
CA ALA A 190 -2.68 -12.55 8.24
C ALA A 190 -2.56 -13.92 7.57
N VAL A 191 -3.70 -14.51 7.20
CA VAL A 191 -3.75 -15.75 6.43
C VAL A 191 -3.39 -15.49 4.96
N SER A 192 -3.88 -14.38 4.41
CA SER A 192 -3.73 -14.06 3.00
C SER A 192 -2.56 -13.12 2.77
N CYS A 193 -1.48 -13.65 2.21
CA CYS A 193 -0.34 -12.85 1.79
C CYS A 193 -0.61 -11.96 0.55
N ASN A 194 -1.82 -12.03 -0.01
CA ASN A 194 -2.23 -11.19 -1.13
C ASN A 194 -3.39 -10.29 -0.73
N GLN A 195 -3.19 -8.98 -0.87
CA GLN A 195 -4.20 -7.96 -0.61
C GLN A 195 -5.54 -8.24 -1.31
N SER A 196 -5.54 -8.76 -2.53
CA SER A 196 -6.78 -9.07 -3.28
C SER A 196 -7.58 -10.19 -2.62
N LEU A 197 -6.92 -11.29 -2.27
CA LEU A 197 -7.56 -12.43 -1.60
C LEU A 197 -8.04 -12.06 -0.20
N ALA A 198 -7.23 -11.31 0.56
CA ALA A 198 -7.62 -10.79 1.86
C ALA A 198 -8.90 -9.95 1.79
N THR A 199 -9.01 -9.11 0.77
CA THR A 199 -10.18 -8.25 0.53
C THR A 199 -11.43 -9.06 0.18
N ILE A 200 -11.29 -10.07 -0.70
CA ILE A 200 -12.40 -10.97 -1.08
C ILE A 200 -12.92 -11.71 0.16
N LEU A 201 -12.03 -12.31 0.95
CA LEU A 201 -12.39 -13.04 2.17
C LEU A 201 -13.08 -12.13 3.18
N THR A 202 -12.53 -10.94 3.42
CA THR A 202 -13.12 -9.96 4.34
C THR A 202 -14.51 -9.56 3.86
N CYS A 203 -14.68 -9.27 2.57
CA CYS A 203 -15.97 -8.90 1.99
C CYS A 203 -17.01 -10.02 2.18
N GLN A 204 -16.65 -11.27 1.88
CA GLN A 204 -17.54 -12.42 2.03
C GLN A 204 -17.91 -12.71 3.49
N MET A 205 -17.02 -12.40 4.43
CA MET A 205 -17.25 -12.62 5.86
C MET A 205 -18.08 -11.50 6.50
N CYS A 206 -18.00 -10.28 5.96
CA CYS A 206 -18.70 -9.11 6.45
C CYS A 206 -19.92 -8.72 5.60
N ASP A 207 -20.31 -9.56 4.64
CA ASP A 207 -21.49 -9.32 3.81
C ASP A 207 -22.75 -9.28 4.69
N GLY A 208 -23.63 -8.32 4.42
CA GLY A 208 -24.83 -8.07 5.23
C GLY A 208 -24.61 -7.36 6.58
N LEU A 209 -23.36 -7.08 6.99
CA LEU A 209 -23.08 -6.37 8.25
C LEU A 209 -23.50 -4.89 8.20
N TYR A 210 -23.47 -4.29 7.00
CA TYR A 210 -23.92 -2.92 6.78
C TYR A 210 -25.20 -2.90 5.94
N PRO A 211 -26.19 -2.05 6.28
CA PRO A 211 -27.40 -1.90 5.48
C PRO A 211 -27.14 -1.18 4.14
N LYS A 212 -26.03 -0.44 4.04
CA LYS A 212 -25.61 0.28 2.82
C LYS A 212 -24.31 -0.32 2.31
N LYS A 213 -24.29 -0.72 1.04
CA LYS A 213 -23.12 -1.38 0.42
C LYS A 213 -21.92 -0.46 0.30
N GLU A 214 -22.14 0.84 0.16
CA GLU A 214 -21.11 1.87 0.11
C GLU A 214 -20.37 2.00 1.45
N LYS A 215 -21.05 1.73 2.57
CA LYS A 215 -20.41 1.73 3.90
C LYS A 215 -19.53 0.49 4.09
N LEU A 216 -19.95 -0.66 3.55
CA LEU A 216 -19.12 -1.85 3.54
C LEU A 216 -17.90 -1.65 2.62
N ALA A 217 -18.09 -1.07 1.44
CA ALA A 217 -17.00 -0.73 0.52
C ALA A 217 -15.98 0.19 1.20
N LEU A 218 -16.44 1.27 1.83
CA LEU A 218 -15.58 2.19 2.57
C LEU A 218 -14.85 1.49 3.73
N ALA A 219 -15.55 0.64 4.48
CA ALA A 219 -14.91 -0.11 5.58
C ALA A 219 -13.82 -1.06 5.06
N LEU A 220 -14.05 -1.75 3.94
CA LEU A 220 -13.04 -2.63 3.32
C LEU A 220 -11.81 -1.84 2.82
N GLU A 221 -12.02 -0.67 2.24
CA GLU A 221 -10.93 0.24 1.83
C GLU A 221 -10.11 0.71 3.03
N ASP A 222 -10.79 1.16 4.08
CA ASP A 222 -10.15 1.73 5.27
C ASP A 222 -9.51 0.65 6.18
N THR A 223 -9.75 -0.64 5.92
CA THR A 223 -9.19 -1.76 6.70
C THR A 223 -8.42 -2.78 5.87
N ALA A 224 -9.07 -3.57 5.01
CA ALA A 224 -8.44 -4.70 4.33
C ALA A 224 -7.30 -4.27 3.40
N ILE A 225 -7.46 -3.14 2.73
CA ILE A 225 -6.44 -2.58 1.84
C ILE A 225 -5.25 -2.04 2.63
N LEU A 226 -5.49 -1.27 3.69
CA LEU A 226 -4.43 -0.66 4.50
C LEU A 226 -3.70 -1.67 5.37
N ILE A 227 -4.41 -2.60 6.00
CA ILE A 227 -3.82 -3.64 6.85
C ILE A 227 -3.00 -4.62 6.01
N ALA A 228 -3.38 -4.93 4.78
CA ALA A 228 -2.59 -5.79 3.92
C ALA A 228 -1.16 -5.24 3.70
N ALA A 229 -0.99 -3.92 3.71
CA ALA A 229 0.31 -3.27 3.63
C ALA A 229 1.10 -3.29 4.95
N LEU A 230 0.46 -3.53 6.10
CA LEU A 230 1.10 -3.59 7.42
C LEU A 230 1.63 -4.98 7.78
N ILE A 231 1.22 -6.02 7.06
CA ILE A 231 1.59 -7.40 7.40
C ILE A 231 2.99 -7.71 6.88
N PRO A 232 3.92 -8.14 7.75
CA PRO A 232 5.34 -8.27 7.40
C PRO A 232 5.64 -9.28 6.30
N TRP A 233 4.80 -10.29 6.11
CA TRP A 233 4.92 -11.25 5.02
C TRP A 233 4.14 -10.84 3.77
N GLY A 234 3.28 -9.81 3.86
CA GLY A 234 2.47 -9.29 2.77
C GLY A 234 3.28 -8.50 1.73
N ILE A 235 2.97 -8.72 0.47
CA ILE A 235 3.69 -8.11 -0.67
C ILE A 235 3.47 -6.60 -0.74
N ALA A 236 2.28 -6.14 -0.34
CA ALA A 236 1.87 -4.73 -0.43
C ALA A 236 2.80 -3.80 0.38
N GLY A 237 3.32 -4.25 1.52
CA GLY A 237 4.26 -3.49 2.34
C GLY A 237 5.73 -3.83 2.06
N THR A 238 6.05 -5.11 1.88
CA THR A 238 7.45 -5.55 1.76
C THR A 238 8.11 -5.10 0.46
N VAL A 239 7.37 -5.03 -0.65
CA VAL A 239 7.93 -4.65 -1.95
C VAL A 239 8.38 -3.19 -1.98
N PRO A 240 7.56 -2.20 -1.55
CA PRO A 240 8.02 -0.81 -1.43
C PRO A 240 9.23 -0.65 -0.51
N VAL A 241 9.25 -1.35 0.64
CA VAL A 241 10.36 -1.29 1.60
C VAL A 241 11.65 -1.83 0.98
N ALA A 242 11.56 -2.99 0.30
CA ALA A 242 12.69 -3.58 -0.40
C ALA A 242 13.17 -2.72 -1.59
N ALA A 243 12.25 -2.03 -2.28
CA ALA A 243 12.58 -1.16 -3.40
C ALA A 243 13.37 0.08 -2.98
N ILE A 244 13.08 0.64 -1.80
CA ILE A 244 13.80 1.78 -1.23
C ILE A 244 15.08 1.34 -0.49
N GLY A 245 15.28 0.03 -0.30
CA GLY A 245 16.42 -0.50 0.47
C GLY A 245 16.35 -0.16 1.96
N ALA A 246 15.16 0.23 2.46
CA ALA A 246 14.97 0.64 3.84
C ALA A 246 14.85 -0.58 4.78
N PRO A 247 15.29 -0.48 6.04
CA PRO A 247 15.04 -1.53 7.02
C PRO A 247 13.54 -1.63 7.30
N MET A 248 13.06 -2.84 7.64
CA MET A 248 11.64 -3.08 7.97
C MET A 248 11.12 -2.20 9.13
N GLY A 249 12.00 -1.62 9.94
CA GLY A 249 11.63 -0.62 10.95
C GLY A 249 11.00 0.66 10.37
N CYS A 250 11.16 0.96 9.07
CA CYS A 250 10.48 2.10 8.44
C CYS A 250 8.96 1.98 8.46
N MET A 251 8.43 0.76 8.55
CA MET A 251 7.00 0.47 8.61
C MET A 251 6.34 1.07 9.85
N PHE A 252 7.08 1.24 10.96
CA PHE A 252 6.59 1.94 12.15
C PHE A 252 6.24 3.40 11.88
N TYR A 253 6.94 4.04 10.94
CA TYR A 253 6.68 5.42 10.54
C TYR A 253 5.55 5.54 9.50
N ALA A 254 4.92 4.43 9.08
CA ALA A 254 3.78 4.45 8.16
C ALA A 254 2.48 4.88 8.87
N PHE A 255 2.49 6.03 9.56
CA PHE A 255 1.39 6.50 10.43
C PHE A 255 0.04 6.53 9.73
N TYR A 256 -0.01 6.85 8.43
CA TYR A 256 -1.26 6.85 7.66
C TYR A 256 -1.97 5.50 7.69
N LEU A 257 -1.22 4.39 7.56
CA LEU A 257 -1.79 3.04 7.54
C LEU A 257 -2.40 2.65 8.89
N TYR A 258 -1.93 3.24 9.99
CA TYR A 258 -2.45 3.01 11.33
C TYR A 258 -3.57 4.00 11.69
N LEU A 259 -3.40 5.28 11.37
CA LEU A 259 -4.31 6.35 11.77
C LEU A 259 -5.66 6.25 11.09
N VAL A 260 -5.73 5.84 9.82
CA VAL A 260 -7.02 5.68 9.11
C VAL A 260 -7.93 4.65 9.80
N PRO A 261 -7.51 3.39 10.02
CA PRO A 261 -8.37 2.41 10.69
C PRO A 261 -8.66 2.80 12.14
N LEU A 262 -7.70 3.40 12.87
CA LEU A 262 -7.92 3.85 14.25
C LEU A 262 -8.94 4.99 14.33
N TRP A 263 -8.84 5.99 13.47
CA TRP A 263 -9.78 7.11 13.41
C TRP A 263 -11.20 6.64 13.09
N ASN A 264 -11.33 5.76 12.11
CA ASN A 264 -12.63 5.19 11.73
C ASN A 264 -13.21 4.29 12.84
N LEU A 265 -12.36 3.57 13.59
CA LEU A 265 -12.79 2.81 14.76
C LEU A 265 -13.32 3.73 15.88
N ILE A 266 -12.61 4.81 16.19
CA ILE A 266 -13.01 5.78 17.22
C ILE A 266 -14.33 6.46 16.84
N THR A 267 -14.46 6.93 15.60
CA THR A 267 -15.68 7.57 15.12
C THR A 267 -16.88 6.62 15.09
N ALA A 268 -16.66 5.33 14.79
CA ALA A 268 -17.68 4.29 14.88
C ALA A 268 -18.11 4.03 16.34
N LEU A 269 -17.17 3.92 17.28
CA LEU A 269 -17.45 3.75 18.71
C LEU A 269 -18.23 4.94 19.29
N TYR A 270 -17.88 6.16 18.88
CA TYR A 270 -18.58 7.38 19.29
C TYR A 270 -20.04 7.39 18.79
N HIS A 271 -20.28 7.00 17.54
CA HIS A 271 -21.64 6.92 16.98
C HIS A 271 -22.51 5.86 17.64
N ASP A 272 -21.96 4.69 17.96
CA ASP A 272 -22.71 3.62 18.65
C ASP A 272 -23.06 4.02 20.09
N ARG A 273 -22.15 4.70 20.81
CA ARG A 273 -22.47 5.25 22.15
C ARG A 273 -23.60 6.28 22.11
N ILE A 274 -23.62 7.17 21.13
CA ILE A 274 -24.70 8.16 20.97
C ILE A 274 -26.04 7.49 20.66
N ARG A 275 -26.04 6.46 19.80
CA ARG A 275 -27.25 5.69 19.51
C ARG A 275 -27.79 4.96 20.74
N ALA A 276 -26.92 4.30 21.49
CA ALA A 276 -27.29 3.62 22.74
C ALA A 276 -27.90 4.59 23.77
N GLY A 277 -27.34 5.80 23.89
CA GLY A 277 -27.88 6.85 24.76
C GLY A 277 -29.26 7.35 24.34
N ARG A 278 -29.52 7.50 23.03
CA ARG A 278 -30.85 7.90 22.52
C ARG A 278 -31.91 6.82 22.73
N THR A 279 -31.57 5.55 22.51
CA THR A 279 -32.51 4.44 22.73
C THR A 279 -32.87 4.24 24.20
N ALA A 280 -31.93 4.49 25.12
CA ALA A 280 -32.20 4.46 26.55
C ALA A 280 -33.14 5.61 26.99
N PHE A 281 -32.99 6.80 26.39
CA PHE A 281 -33.86 7.95 26.67
C PHE A 281 -35.30 7.73 26.15
N THR A 282 -35.47 7.15 24.95
CA THR A 282 -36.80 6.84 24.40
C THR A 282 -37.50 5.65 25.04
N SER A 283 -36.79 4.80 25.78
CA SER A 283 -37.39 3.69 26.55
C SER A 283 -37.84 4.12 27.96
N PHE A 284 -37.45 5.33 28.39
CA PHE A 284 -37.79 5.90 29.70
C PHE A 284 -38.93 6.92 29.63
N MET A 285 -39.35 7.32 28.42
CA MET A 285 -40.58 8.08 28.14
C MET A 285 -41.66 7.13 27.63
#